data_AF-A0A5J4UM76-F1
#
_entry.id   AF-A0A5J4UM76-F1
#
_cell.length_a   1.000
_cell.length_b   1.000
_cell.length_c   1.000
_cell.angle_alpha   90.00
_cell.angle_beta   90.00
_cell.angle_gamma   90.00
#
_symmetry.space_group_name_H-M   'P 1'
#
loop_
_entity.id
_entity.type
_entity.pdbx_description
1 polymer ?
#
loop_
_entity_poly.entity_id
_entity_poly.type
_entity_poly.pdbx_seq_one_letter_code
_entity_poly.pdbx_strand_id
1 'polypeptide(L)'
;MHHLEHCIGIHVSSDVSRCDELKQLPNLVSLLISDDSTIRIDTLEKIIDEIGKAKMELCRAEQFSGLLNGLVPILQNLLCKEAEQAINIIELLSNLHFNMVQAEKGKLNVTFKETNISKILKEAFLNQATPSQIKETLVFSITIWNSIDNSTDQCFKPILDYLLDILKTEEERLQLHPYNPDEELKRNKYGYTTLESVLVPFGTFSVGSIDLQKAIINIKGIEIGERYLNHPSERIRISASCMRLKQFRNEEREEKIQKKFENEESQVLVECEECGDIIPFGRFLLHMKNHNAFQNMHYEIDEIEQENEKENEDYDSVKAAQMRVLEDFEGEGLMETAQQHFFQDKYYLQNNVRYLFNLSLGLQI
;
A
#
# COMPACT_ATOMS: atom_id res chain seq x y z
N MET A 1 21.44 15.04 -27.28
CA MET A 1 21.99 15.00 -25.91
C MET A 1 20.88 14.50 -25.01
N HIS A 2 20.92 13.22 -24.62
CA HIS A 2 19.97 12.68 -23.65
C HIS A 2 20.43 13.13 -22.27
N HIS A 3 19.62 13.95 -21.60
CA HIS A 3 19.78 14.23 -20.18
C HIS A 3 19.52 12.93 -19.43
N LEU A 4 20.60 12.23 -19.07
CA LEU A 4 20.53 11.18 -18.06
C LEU A 4 20.27 11.90 -16.74
N GLU A 5 19.00 11.94 -16.32
CA GLU A 5 18.64 12.38 -14.98
C GLU A 5 19.40 11.50 -13.98
N HIS A 6 20.24 12.15 -13.19
CA HIS A 6 21.05 11.47 -12.19
C HIS A 6 20.09 11.01 -11.09
N CYS A 7 19.71 9.73 -11.12
CA CYS A 7 18.93 9.12 -10.04
C CYS A 7 19.83 9.08 -8.79
N ILE A 8 19.69 10.08 -7.93
CA ILE A 8 20.48 10.29 -6.71
C ILE A 8 20.53 9.02 -5.84
N GLY A 9 19.47 8.21 -5.85
CA GLY A 9 19.39 6.95 -5.09
C GLY A 9 20.34 5.82 -5.55
N ILE A 10 20.87 5.84 -6.77
CA ILE A 10 21.71 4.74 -7.29
C ILE A 10 23.14 4.76 -6.73
N HIS A 11 23.60 5.93 -6.28
CA HIS A 11 24.99 6.13 -5.84
C HIS A 11 25.15 6.26 -4.33
N VAL A 12 24.11 5.98 -3.55
CA VAL A 12 24.19 6.14 -2.10
C VAL A 12 25.14 5.09 -1.54
N SER A 13 26.12 5.53 -0.74
CA SER A 13 27.14 4.63 -0.19
C SER A 13 26.51 3.57 0.71
N SER A 14 26.93 2.31 0.60
CA SER A 14 26.52 1.27 1.55
C SER A 14 27.10 1.51 2.95
N ASP A 15 28.13 2.35 3.06
CA ASP A 15 28.80 2.70 4.31
C ASP A 15 28.06 3.86 5.01
N VAL A 16 27.37 3.55 6.11
CA VAL A 16 26.60 4.51 6.91
C VAL A 16 27.48 5.66 7.41
N SER A 17 28.77 5.43 7.66
CA SER A 17 29.69 6.47 8.12
C SER A 17 29.92 7.59 7.11
N ARG A 18 29.56 7.35 5.85
CA ARG A 18 29.64 8.31 4.74
C ARG A 18 28.30 8.99 4.44
N CYS A 19 27.25 8.67 5.20
CA CYS A 19 25.95 9.31 5.05
C CYS A 19 25.96 10.66 5.76
N ASP A 20 25.72 11.72 4.99
CA ASP A 20 25.65 13.07 5.54
C ASP A 20 24.30 13.37 6.20
N GLU A 21 23.25 12.60 5.84
CA GLU A 21 21.92 12.69 6.44
C GLU A 21 21.89 12.13 7.86
N LEU A 22 21.06 12.73 8.72
CA LEU A 22 20.83 12.29 10.10
C LEU A 22 22.09 12.23 10.99
N LYS A 23 23.11 13.05 10.70
CA LYS A 23 24.36 13.08 11.46
C LYS A 23 24.17 13.36 12.96
N GLN A 24 23.14 14.13 13.32
CA GLN A 24 22.87 14.44 14.73
C GLN A 24 22.03 13.36 15.43
N LEU A 25 21.37 12.48 14.66
CA LEU A 25 20.43 11.51 15.20
C LEU A 25 21.06 10.60 16.28
N PRO A 26 22.27 10.02 16.12
CA PRO A 26 22.88 9.19 17.17
C PRO A 26 23.06 9.92 18.50
N ASN A 27 23.49 11.19 18.46
CA ASN A 27 23.66 12.02 19.66
C ASN A 27 22.30 12.30 20.31
N LEU A 28 21.29 12.65 19.52
CA LEU A 28 19.94 12.89 20.02
C LEU A 28 19.35 11.62 20.65
N VAL A 29 19.50 10.46 20.01
CA VAL A 29 19.05 9.17 20.55
C VAL A 29 19.72 8.88 21.90
N SER A 30 21.00 9.20 22.08
CA SER A 30 21.68 9.04 23.36
C SER A 30 21.11 9.90 24.50
N LEU A 31 20.35 10.96 24.20
CA LEU A 31 19.71 11.82 25.20
C LEU A 31 18.33 11.28 25.63
N LEU A 32 17.77 10.30 24.91
CA LEU A 32 16.49 9.67 25.28
C LEU A 32 16.56 8.82 26.55
N ILE A 33 17.77 8.45 27.00
CA ILE A 33 17.98 7.75 28.29
C ILE A 33 18.13 8.69 29.49
N SER A 34 18.04 10.01 29.29
CA SER A 34 18.08 10.98 30.38
C SER A 34 16.98 10.72 31.39
N ASP A 35 17.23 10.91 32.69
CA ASP A 35 16.19 10.82 33.73
C ASP A 35 15.21 12.02 33.69
N ASP A 36 15.63 13.16 33.12
CA ASP A 36 14.82 14.37 33.02
C ASP A 36 13.87 14.33 31.81
N SER A 37 12.56 14.27 32.09
CA SER A 37 11.51 14.27 31.07
C SER A 37 11.53 15.51 30.18
N THR A 38 11.95 16.67 30.69
CA THR A 38 12.03 17.92 29.90
C THR A 38 13.09 17.79 28.82
N ILE A 39 14.24 17.20 29.17
CA ILE A 39 15.33 16.91 28.22
C ILE A 39 14.84 15.90 27.17
N ARG A 40 14.13 14.84 27.57
CA ARG A 40 13.61 13.84 26.64
C ARG A 40 12.59 14.44 25.66
N ILE A 41 11.64 15.26 26.12
CA ILE A 41 10.66 15.93 25.26
C ILE A 41 11.34 16.85 24.23
N ASP A 42 12.23 17.74 24.68
CA ASP A 42 12.99 18.63 23.80
C ASP A 42 13.85 17.85 22.79
N THR A 43 14.41 16.71 23.23
CA THR A 43 15.16 15.81 22.34
C THR A 43 14.27 15.17 21.28
N LEU A 44 13.06 14.69 21.64
CA LEU A 44 12.12 14.12 20.68
C LEU A 44 11.68 15.15 19.64
N GLU A 45 11.43 16.40 20.04
CA GLU A 45 11.12 17.50 19.11
C GLU A 45 12.28 17.76 18.13
N LYS A 46 13.53 17.73 18.62
CA LYS A 46 14.72 17.85 17.76
C LYS A 46 14.89 16.66 16.80
N ILE A 47 14.54 15.45 17.23
CA ILE A 47 14.54 14.27 16.35
C ILE A 47 13.52 14.42 15.23
N ILE A 48 12.31 14.89 15.54
CA ILE A 48 11.27 15.19 14.54
C ILE A 48 11.80 16.19 13.50
N ASP A 49 12.46 17.27 13.94
CA ASP A 49 13.01 18.27 13.05
C ASP A 49 14.19 17.76 12.20
N GLU A 50 15.06 16.92 12.76
CA GLU A 50 16.18 16.29 12.05
C GLU A 50 15.66 15.35 10.95
N ILE A 51 14.72 14.46 11.28
CA ILE A 51 14.12 13.52 10.32
C ILE A 51 13.32 14.27 9.26
N GLY A 52 12.54 15.28 9.66
CA GLY A 52 11.70 16.05 8.73
C GLY A 52 12.48 16.85 7.68
N LYS A 53 13.78 17.10 7.90
CA LYS A 53 14.67 17.79 6.94
C LYS A 53 15.53 16.83 6.12
N ALA A 54 15.58 15.55 6.50
CA ALA A 54 16.46 14.58 5.88
C ALA A 54 15.99 14.20 4.48
N LYS A 55 16.94 14.00 3.57
CA LYS A 55 16.68 13.41 2.25
C LYS A 55 16.59 11.90 2.39
N MET A 56 15.39 11.39 2.55
CA MET A 56 15.14 9.97 2.85
C MET A 56 15.69 9.02 1.78
N GLU A 57 15.78 9.45 0.52
CA GLU A 57 16.39 8.70 -0.56
C GLU A 57 17.91 8.46 -0.36
N LEU A 58 18.55 9.27 0.50
CA LEU A 58 19.96 9.15 0.90
C LEU A 58 20.17 8.43 2.25
N CYS A 59 19.10 8.16 2.99
CA CYS A 59 19.18 7.53 4.29
C CYS A 59 19.40 6.01 4.20
N ARG A 60 19.82 5.42 5.33
CA ARG A 60 20.01 3.99 5.54
C ARG A 60 19.11 3.49 6.65
N ALA A 61 18.56 2.30 6.49
CA ALA A 61 17.71 1.69 7.53
C ALA A 61 18.42 1.61 8.88
N GLU A 62 19.72 1.29 8.86
CA GLU A 62 20.56 1.16 10.06
C GLU A 62 20.60 2.44 10.91
N GLN A 63 20.51 3.63 10.30
CA GLN A 63 20.52 4.92 11.02
C GLN A 63 19.33 5.07 11.97
N PHE A 64 18.22 4.38 11.70
CA PHE A 64 17.00 4.44 12.51
C PHE A 64 16.94 3.37 13.60
N SER A 65 17.81 2.35 13.56
CA SER A 65 17.76 1.22 14.51
C SER A 65 17.88 1.67 15.98
N GLY A 66 18.86 2.54 16.27
CA GLY A 66 19.04 3.12 17.60
C GLY A 66 17.84 3.96 18.06
N LEU A 67 17.25 4.72 17.13
CA LEU A 67 16.05 5.51 17.42
C LEU A 67 14.88 4.60 17.78
N LEU A 68 14.55 3.61 16.94
CA LEU A 68 13.42 2.70 17.18
C LEU A 68 13.57 2.01 18.54
N ASN A 69 14.77 1.50 18.87
CA ASN A 69 15.05 0.93 20.19
C ASN A 69 14.88 1.95 21.33
N GLY A 70 15.30 3.20 21.13
CA GLY A 70 15.14 4.28 22.10
C GLY A 70 13.69 4.69 22.34
N LEU A 71 12.79 4.51 21.36
CA LEU A 71 11.37 4.84 21.49
C LEU A 71 10.57 3.77 22.28
N VAL A 72 11.00 2.51 22.27
CA VAL A 72 10.33 1.40 22.97
C VAL A 72 10.00 1.70 24.44
N PRO A 73 10.94 2.15 25.30
CA PRO A 73 10.63 2.44 26.70
C PRO A 73 9.69 3.65 26.86
N ILE A 74 9.77 4.65 25.98
CA ILE A 74 8.91 5.84 26.01
C ILE A 74 7.46 5.47 25.68
N LEU A 75 7.27 4.56 24.72
CA LEU A 75 5.95 4.11 24.27
C LEU A 75 5.23 3.18 25.28
N GLN A 76 5.86 2.80 26.40
CA GLN A 76 5.19 1.98 27.43
C GLN A 76 4.10 2.76 28.19
N ASN A 77 4.15 4.10 28.20
CA ASN A 77 3.13 4.93 28.86
C ASN A 77 2.57 5.99 27.91
N LEU A 78 1.52 5.62 27.19
CA LEU A 78 0.95 6.45 26.11
C LEU A 78 0.17 7.67 26.58
N LEU A 79 -0.01 7.83 27.89
CA LEU A 79 -0.71 8.97 28.47
C LEU A 79 0.24 10.15 28.77
N CYS A 80 1.55 9.97 28.62
CA CYS A 80 2.51 11.06 28.81
C CYS A 80 2.80 11.81 27.52
N LYS A 81 3.21 13.07 27.67
CA LYS A 81 3.60 13.94 26.55
C LYS A 81 4.79 13.39 25.74
N GLU A 82 5.64 12.58 26.36
CA GLU A 82 6.78 11.95 25.67
C GLU A 82 6.30 10.90 24.67
N ALA A 83 5.31 10.09 25.05
CA ALA A 83 4.74 9.10 24.14
C ALA A 83 4.01 9.76 22.97
N GLU A 84 3.34 10.89 23.19
CA GLU A 84 2.77 11.69 22.09
C GLU A 84 3.85 12.11 21.08
N GLN A 85 4.99 12.62 21.54
CA GLN A 85 6.10 12.98 20.64
C GLN A 85 6.74 11.75 19.98
N ALA A 86 6.88 10.63 20.70
CA ALA A 86 7.35 9.38 20.12
C ALA A 86 6.42 8.87 19.02
N ILE A 87 5.11 8.96 19.21
CA ILE A 87 4.09 8.61 18.21
C ILE A 87 4.20 9.52 16.98
N ASN A 88 4.42 10.83 17.17
CA ASN A 88 4.66 11.75 16.06
C ASN A 88 5.90 11.37 15.24
N ILE A 89 6.96 10.87 15.88
CA ILE A 89 8.15 10.35 15.18
C ILE A 89 7.79 9.10 14.37
N ILE A 90 7.03 8.16 14.95
CA ILE A 90 6.59 6.95 14.24
C ILE A 90 5.71 7.32 13.04
N GLU A 91 4.79 8.27 13.19
CA GLU A 91 3.96 8.75 12.09
C GLU A 91 4.79 9.42 11.00
N LEU A 92 5.72 10.30 11.38
CA LEU A 92 6.64 10.94 10.44
C LEU A 92 7.42 9.90 9.63
N LEU A 93 7.97 8.87 10.28
CA LEU A 93 8.65 7.77 9.60
C LEU A 93 7.69 6.96 8.72
N SER A 94 6.45 6.73 9.17
CA SER A 94 5.42 6.05 8.37
C SER A 94 5.18 6.80 7.05
N ASN A 95 5.25 8.13 7.04
CA ASN A 95 5.10 8.93 5.83
C ASN A 95 6.37 8.96 4.97
N LEU A 96 7.52 9.15 5.62
CA LEU A 96 8.78 9.45 4.94
C LEU A 96 9.52 8.21 4.44
N HIS A 97 9.32 7.02 5.03
CA HIS A 97 10.06 5.83 4.62
C HIS A 97 9.73 5.38 3.18
N PHE A 98 8.59 5.80 2.61
CA PHE A 98 8.29 5.56 1.20
C PHE A 98 9.26 6.26 0.25
N ASN A 99 9.88 7.37 0.67
CA ASN A 99 10.87 8.10 -0.13
C ASN A 99 12.27 7.46 -0.09
N MET A 100 12.47 6.44 0.74
CA MET A 100 13.74 5.70 0.78
C MET A 100 13.91 4.84 -0.47
N VAL A 101 15.17 4.55 -0.81
CA VAL A 101 15.47 3.49 -1.78
C VAL A 101 14.83 2.20 -1.31
N GLN A 102 14.14 1.50 -2.21
CA GLN A 102 13.31 0.34 -1.88
C GLN A 102 14.03 -0.73 -1.05
N ALA A 103 15.30 -1.03 -1.35
CA ALA A 103 16.09 -1.99 -0.57
C ALA A 103 16.28 -1.55 0.89
N GLU A 104 16.48 -0.26 1.13
CA GLU A 104 16.61 0.32 2.48
C GLU A 104 15.25 0.44 3.17
N LYS A 105 14.19 0.78 2.45
CA LYS A 105 12.81 0.74 2.95
C LYS A 105 12.46 -0.66 3.50
N GLY A 106 12.75 -1.70 2.72
CA GLY A 106 12.53 -3.09 3.13
C GLY A 106 13.28 -3.47 4.40
N LYS A 107 14.56 -3.07 4.51
CA LYS A 107 15.36 -3.27 5.74
C LYS A 107 14.76 -2.53 6.93
N LEU A 108 14.33 -1.27 6.74
CA LEU A 108 13.73 -0.48 7.81
C LEU A 108 12.43 -1.10 8.32
N ASN A 109 11.60 -1.65 7.42
CA ASN A 109 10.39 -2.39 7.79
C ASN A 109 10.71 -3.62 8.65
N VAL A 110 11.77 -4.37 8.30
CA VAL A 110 12.23 -5.50 9.11
C VAL A 110 12.67 -5.03 10.49
N THR A 111 13.53 -4.01 10.55
CA THR A 111 13.99 -3.42 11.82
C THR A 111 12.81 -2.95 12.69
N PHE A 112 11.81 -2.29 12.10
CA PHE A 112 10.61 -1.87 12.81
C PHE A 112 9.88 -3.05 13.45
N LYS A 113 9.66 -4.13 12.71
CA LYS A 113 9.00 -5.34 13.22
C LYS A 113 9.80 -6.01 14.35
N GLU A 114 11.13 -5.98 14.30
CA GLU A 114 12.01 -6.57 15.31
C GLU A 114 12.03 -5.80 16.65
N THR A 115 11.75 -4.49 16.64
CA THR A 115 11.80 -3.63 17.85
C THR A 115 10.61 -3.77 18.81
N ASN A 116 9.67 -4.69 18.57
CA ASN A 116 8.38 -4.80 19.29
C ASN A 116 7.47 -3.56 19.22
N ILE A 117 7.84 -2.48 18.53
CA ILE A 117 7.00 -1.28 18.39
C ILE A 117 5.63 -1.65 17.81
N SER A 118 5.58 -2.48 16.75
CA SER A 118 4.33 -2.99 16.19
C SER A 118 3.39 -3.58 17.25
N LYS A 119 3.92 -4.35 18.20
CA LYS A 119 3.13 -4.94 19.29
C LYS A 119 2.60 -3.85 20.23
N ILE A 120 3.45 -2.90 20.63
CA ILE A 120 3.07 -1.79 21.51
C ILE A 120 1.97 -0.95 20.85
N LEU A 121 2.07 -0.61 19.56
CA LEU A 121 1.05 0.17 18.86
C LEU A 121 -0.29 -0.58 18.78
N LYS A 122 -0.29 -1.91 18.62
CA LYS A 122 -1.52 -2.69 18.63
C LYS A 122 -2.18 -2.72 20.00
N GLU A 123 -1.40 -2.97 21.06
CA GLU A 123 -1.88 -2.95 22.44
C GLU A 123 -2.43 -1.57 22.81
N ALA A 124 -1.73 -0.51 22.38
CA ALA A 124 -2.15 0.87 22.48
C ALA A 124 -3.51 1.13 21.86
N PHE A 125 -3.71 0.69 20.62
CA PHE A 125 -4.96 0.90 19.88
C PHE A 125 -6.14 0.18 20.55
N LEU A 126 -5.91 -1.06 20.99
CA LEU A 126 -6.91 -1.88 21.67
C LEU A 126 -7.26 -1.35 23.07
N ASN A 127 -6.39 -0.55 23.68
CA ASN A 127 -6.69 0.08 24.96
C ASN A 127 -7.81 1.12 24.82
N GLN A 128 -8.88 0.94 25.60
CA GLN A 128 -10.04 1.84 25.66
C GLN A 128 -9.69 3.23 26.18
N ALA A 129 -8.65 3.36 27.00
CA ALA A 129 -8.19 4.63 27.55
C ALA A 129 -7.38 5.48 26.57
N THR A 130 -6.94 4.91 25.43
CA THR A 130 -6.17 5.64 24.43
C THR A 130 -7.06 6.69 23.74
N PRO A 131 -6.66 7.98 23.74
CA PRO A 131 -7.41 9.04 23.08
C PRO A 131 -7.68 8.77 21.59
N SER A 132 -8.86 9.17 21.10
CA SER A 132 -9.27 8.92 19.70
C SER A 132 -8.26 9.48 18.70
N GLN A 133 -7.78 10.70 18.91
CA GLN A 133 -6.77 11.31 18.04
C GLN A 133 -5.48 10.48 17.97
N ILE A 134 -5.06 9.90 19.09
CA ILE A 134 -3.91 8.99 19.11
C ILE A 134 -4.25 7.69 18.35
N LYS A 135 -5.45 7.13 18.55
CA LYS A 135 -5.87 5.92 17.83
C LYS A 135 -5.80 6.07 16.32
N GLU A 136 -6.17 7.23 15.78
CA GLU A 136 -6.05 7.49 14.34
C GLU A 136 -4.62 7.39 13.83
N THR A 137 -3.66 7.99 14.54
CA THR A 137 -2.23 7.87 14.21
C THR A 137 -1.76 6.42 14.34
N LEU A 138 -2.18 5.72 15.40
CA LEU A 138 -1.81 4.32 15.61
C LEU A 138 -2.33 3.43 14.48
N VAL A 139 -3.61 3.55 14.08
CA VAL A 139 -4.18 2.79 12.96
C VAL A 139 -3.38 3.00 11.69
N PHE A 140 -3.09 4.27 11.39
CA PHE A 140 -2.32 4.63 10.22
C PHE A 140 -0.93 3.97 10.25
N SER A 141 -0.17 4.13 11.34
CA SER A 141 1.17 3.53 11.46
C SER A 141 1.13 2.00 11.45
N ILE A 142 0.24 1.35 12.21
CA ILE A 142 0.08 -0.11 12.22
C ILE A 142 -0.09 -0.64 10.80
N THR A 143 -0.92 0.04 10.01
CA THR A 143 -1.22 -0.38 8.64
C THR A 143 -0.04 -0.16 7.71
N ILE A 144 0.57 1.03 7.74
CA ILE A 144 1.68 1.38 6.85
C ILE A 144 2.92 0.51 7.08
N TRP A 145 3.22 0.17 8.33
CA TRP A 145 4.31 -0.74 8.66
C TRP A 145 3.98 -2.22 8.38
N ASN A 146 2.83 -2.48 7.75
CA ASN A 146 2.30 -3.82 7.49
C ASN A 146 2.39 -4.71 8.74
N SER A 147 1.94 -4.17 9.87
CA SER A 147 2.02 -4.86 11.16
C SER A 147 0.92 -5.92 11.31
N ILE A 148 -0.09 -5.95 10.43
CA ILE A 148 -1.19 -6.92 10.43
C ILE A 148 -0.96 -7.90 9.28
N ASP A 149 -0.57 -9.14 9.59
CA ASP A 149 -0.26 -10.11 8.54
C ASP A 149 -1.52 -10.78 7.94
N ASN A 150 -2.58 -10.93 8.73
CA ASN A 150 -3.83 -11.56 8.33
C ASN A 150 -5.03 -11.12 9.19
N SER A 151 -6.22 -11.57 8.81
CA SER A 151 -7.47 -11.16 9.47
C SER A 151 -7.69 -11.74 10.88
N THR A 152 -6.85 -12.69 11.31
CA THR A 152 -6.93 -13.28 12.66
C THR A 152 -6.23 -12.43 13.73
N ASP A 153 -5.48 -11.40 13.30
CA ASP A 153 -4.89 -10.44 14.22
C ASP A 153 -5.98 -9.75 15.05
N GLN A 154 -5.80 -9.76 16.37
CA GLN A 154 -6.80 -9.24 17.32
C GLN A 154 -7.11 -7.76 17.11
N CYS A 155 -6.18 -6.97 16.56
CA CYS A 155 -6.42 -5.56 16.27
C CYS A 155 -7.09 -5.31 14.91
N PHE A 156 -7.09 -6.28 13.98
CA PHE A 156 -7.55 -6.05 12.62
C PHE A 156 -9.03 -5.66 12.54
N LYS A 157 -9.92 -6.48 13.09
CA LYS A 157 -11.36 -6.17 13.08
C LYS A 157 -11.67 -4.86 13.82
N PRO A 158 -11.17 -4.62 15.05
CA PRO A 158 -11.32 -3.34 15.73
C PRO A 158 -10.80 -2.13 14.92
N ILE A 159 -9.71 -2.27 14.18
CA ILE A 159 -9.21 -1.22 13.27
C ILE A 159 -10.19 -0.99 12.13
N LEU A 160 -10.71 -2.06 11.52
CA LEU A 160 -11.63 -1.97 10.40
C LEU A 160 -12.94 -1.27 10.79
N ASP A 161 -13.52 -1.66 11.94
CA ASP A 161 -14.72 -1.04 12.50
C ASP A 161 -14.48 0.45 12.79
N TYR A 162 -13.33 0.78 13.38
CA TYR A 162 -12.92 2.17 13.67
C TYR A 162 -12.78 3.02 12.40
N LEU A 163 -12.17 2.48 11.36
CA LEU A 163 -12.00 3.16 10.08
C LEU A 163 -13.34 3.44 9.38
N LEU A 164 -14.29 2.51 9.46
CA LEU A 164 -15.64 2.68 8.91
C LEU A 164 -16.42 3.79 9.63
N ASP A 165 -16.32 3.86 10.96
CA ASP A 165 -16.97 4.90 11.75
C ASP A 165 -16.40 6.30 11.42
N ILE A 166 -15.08 6.42 11.24
CA ILE A 166 -14.45 7.67 10.79
C ILE A 166 -14.88 7.99 9.36
N LEU A 167 -14.85 7.02 8.44
CA LEU A 167 -15.25 7.23 7.05
C LEU A 167 -16.66 7.82 6.96
N LYS A 168 -17.60 7.24 7.72
CA LYS A 168 -18.98 7.71 7.75
C LYS A 168 -19.08 9.16 8.25
N THR A 169 -18.39 9.47 9.34
CA THR A 169 -18.37 10.82 9.92
C THR A 169 -17.78 11.83 8.93
N GLU A 170 -16.71 11.44 8.23
CA GLU A 170 -16.04 12.27 7.24
C GLU A 170 -16.90 12.45 5.98
N GLU A 171 -17.63 11.42 5.54
CA GLU A 171 -18.59 11.52 4.44
C GLU A 171 -19.74 12.49 4.77
N GLU A 172 -20.25 12.46 6.00
CA GLU A 172 -21.25 13.44 6.48
C GLU A 172 -20.69 14.86 6.49
N ARG A 173 -19.43 15.05 6.90
CA ARG A 173 -18.74 16.35 6.83
C ARG A 173 -18.62 16.85 5.40
N LEU A 174 -18.18 15.99 4.48
CA LEU A 174 -17.92 16.34 3.08
C LEU A 174 -19.19 16.71 2.29
N GLN A 175 -20.36 16.24 2.72
CA GLN A 175 -21.65 16.68 2.16
C GLN A 175 -21.96 18.15 2.50
N LEU A 176 -21.51 18.63 3.67
CA LEU A 176 -21.71 20.01 4.13
C LEU A 176 -20.57 20.93 3.69
N HIS A 177 -19.34 20.42 3.69
CA HIS A 177 -18.12 21.12 3.33
C HIS A 177 -17.35 20.29 2.31
N PRO A 178 -17.65 20.47 1.01
CA PRO A 178 -16.98 19.72 -0.05
C PRO A 178 -15.46 19.84 0.03
N TYR A 179 -14.76 18.77 -0.35
CA TYR A 179 -13.31 18.70 -0.30
C TYR A 179 -12.66 19.89 -1.02
N ASN A 180 -11.75 20.58 -0.31
CA ASN A 180 -10.97 21.68 -0.86
C ASN A 180 -9.49 21.51 -0.45
N PRO A 181 -8.58 21.16 -1.38
CA PRO A 181 -7.19 20.85 -1.04
C PRO A 181 -6.46 21.99 -0.31
N ASP A 182 -6.88 23.24 -0.48
CA ASP A 182 -6.26 24.41 0.16
C ASP A 182 -6.76 24.63 1.61
N GLU A 183 -7.92 24.09 1.95
CA GLU A 183 -8.59 24.28 3.25
C GLU A 183 -8.61 23.01 4.11
N GLU A 184 -8.28 21.85 3.53
CA GLU A 184 -8.26 20.59 4.24
C GLU A 184 -7.21 20.58 5.36
N LEU A 185 -7.68 20.35 6.58
CA LEU A 185 -6.83 20.28 7.76
C LEU A 185 -6.15 18.92 7.80
N LYS A 186 -4.81 18.95 7.81
CA LYS A 186 -4.02 17.77 8.17
C LYS A 186 -4.20 17.46 9.64
N ARG A 187 -4.26 16.18 10.00
CA ARG A 187 -4.42 15.74 11.39
C ARG A 187 -3.25 16.16 12.29
N ASN A 188 -2.08 16.36 11.70
CA ASN A 188 -0.90 16.95 12.36
C ASN A 188 0.07 17.57 11.32
N LYS A 189 1.19 18.13 11.81
CA LYS A 189 2.21 18.84 11.01
C LYS A 189 2.75 18.03 9.83
N TYR A 190 2.80 16.70 9.94
CA TYR A 190 3.41 15.80 8.95
C TYR A 190 2.40 14.81 8.37
N GLY A 191 1.16 14.85 8.84
CA GLY A 191 0.16 13.83 8.65
C GLY A 191 -0.70 14.08 7.43
N TYR A 192 -1.57 13.11 7.21
CA TYR A 192 -2.56 13.18 6.15
C TYR A 192 -3.84 13.87 6.60
N THR A 193 -4.66 14.25 5.62
CA THR A 193 -6.07 14.59 5.87
C THR A 193 -6.81 13.40 6.50
N THR A 194 -7.94 13.67 7.15
CA THR A 194 -8.77 12.62 7.78
C THR A 194 -9.19 11.56 6.75
N LEU A 195 -9.60 11.97 5.55
CA LEU A 195 -10.01 11.03 4.51
C LEU A 195 -8.84 10.15 4.03
N GLU A 196 -7.65 10.72 3.83
CA GLU A 196 -6.45 9.98 3.46
C GLU A 196 -6.03 8.98 4.53
N SER A 197 -6.15 9.29 5.83
CA SER A 197 -5.93 8.33 6.93
C SER A 197 -6.68 7.05 6.80
N VAL A 198 -7.87 7.15 6.23
CA VAL A 198 -8.90 6.14 6.31
C VAL A 198 -8.83 5.28 5.07
N LEU A 199 -8.74 5.93 3.91
CA LEU A 199 -8.67 5.24 2.63
C LEU A 199 -7.33 4.53 2.43
N VAL A 200 -6.20 5.10 2.89
CA VAL A 200 -4.88 4.46 2.72
C VAL A 200 -4.83 3.07 3.39
N PRO A 201 -5.30 2.89 4.64
CA PRO A 201 -5.44 1.57 5.24
C PRO A 201 -6.34 0.60 4.47
N PHE A 202 -7.53 1.04 4.02
CA PHE A 202 -8.39 0.17 3.20
C PHE A 202 -7.70 -0.27 1.91
N GLY A 203 -7.02 0.65 1.22
CA GLY A 203 -6.22 0.33 0.03
C GLY A 203 -5.11 -0.67 0.33
N THR A 204 -4.42 -0.52 1.47
CA THR A 204 -3.33 -1.41 1.90
C THR A 204 -3.86 -2.81 2.23
N PHE A 205 -4.96 -2.93 2.97
CA PHE A 205 -5.59 -4.22 3.25
C PHE A 205 -6.15 -4.91 1.99
N SER A 206 -6.56 -4.13 0.99
CA SER A 206 -7.05 -4.65 -0.31
C SER A 206 -5.95 -5.29 -1.17
N VAL A 207 -4.68 -4.99 -0.90
CA VAL A 207 -3.54 -5.63 -1.55
C VAL A 207 -2.78 -6.57 -0.61
N GLY A 208 -3.30 -6.77 0.61
CA GLY A 208 -2.74 -7.65 1.63
C GLY A 208 -3.03 -9.14 1.37
N SER A 209 -2.98 -9.95 2.43
CA SER A 209 -3.31 -11.38 2.36
C SER A 209 -4.78 -11.61 1.95
N ILE A 210 -5.07 -12.79 1.39
CA ILE A 210 -6.41 -13.14 0.87
C ILE A 210 -7.52 -12.89 1.90
N ASP A 211 -7.27 -13.18 3.18
CA ASP A 211 -8.27 -13.00 4.22
C ASP A 211 -8.52 -11.52 4.55
N LEU A 212 -7.48 -10.66 4.48
CA LEU A 212 -7.64 -9.21 4.59
C LEU A 212 -8.46 -8.67 3.42
N GLN A 213 -8.18 -9.13 2.20
CA GLN A 213 -8.93 -8.74 1.01
C GLN A 213 -10.41 -9.12 1.12
N LYS A 214 -10.70 -10.36 1.57
CA LYS A 214 -12.08 -10.82 1.81
C LYS A 214 -12.79 -9.95 2.84
N ALA A 215 -12.10 -9.56 3.91
CA ALA A 215 -12.66 -8.65 4.90
C ALA A 215 -13.01 -7.27 4.31
N ILE A 216 -12.14 -6.72 3.45
CA ILE A 216 -12.45 -5.46 2.73
C ILE A 216 -13.66 -5.62 1.81
N ILE A 217 -13.79 -6.72 1.07
CA ILE A 217 -14.97 -6.98 0.23
C ILE A 217 -16.24 -7.04 1.08
N ASN A 218 -16.19 -7.73 2.22
CA ASN A 218 -17.36 -7.90 3.10
C ASN A 218 -17.89 -6.58 3.67
N ILE A 219 -17.06 -5.55 3.75
CA ILE A 219 -17.47 -4.20 4.20
C ILE A 219 -17.81 -3.27 3.03
N LYS A 220 -18.04 -3.81 1.83
CA LYS A 220 -18.31 -3.05 0.60
C LYS A 220 -17.14 -2.16 0.18
N GLY A 221 -15.92 -2.66 0.34
CA GLY A 221 -14.69 -1.93 -0.01
C GLY A 221 -14.61 -1.51 -1.47
N ILE A 222 -15.19 -2.30 -2.38
CA ILE A 222 -15.28 -1.95 -3.80
C ILE A 222 -16.11 -0.68 -3.98
N GLU A 223 -17.31 -0.65 -3.42
CA GLU A 223 -18.23 0.48 -3.51
C GLU A 223 -17.69 1.71 -2.75
N ILE A 224 -16.89 1.50 -1.70
CA ILE A 224 -16.10 2.57 -1.09
C ILE A 224 -15.12 3.13 -2.13
N GLY A 225 -14.29 2.28 -2.75
CA GLY A 225 -13.34 2.70 -3.78
C GLY A 225 -13.98 3.48 -4.92
N GLU A 226 -15.10 2.99 -5.46
CA GLU A 226 -15.82 3.66 -6.57
C GLU A 226 -16.21 5.11 -6.25
N ARG A 227 -16.60 5.42 -5.01
CA ARG A 227 -16.93 6.79 -4.59
C ARG A 227 -15.74 7.76 -4.69
N TYR A 228 -14.52 7.24 -4.56
CA TYR A 228 -13.30 8.04 -4.42
C TYR A 228 -12.32 7.95 -5.59
N LEU A 229 -12.64 7.21 -6.66
CA LEU A 229 -11.76 7.09 -7.84
C LEU A 229 -11.48 8.44 -8.51
N ASN A 230 -12.45 9.35 -8.53
CA ASN A 230 -12.32 10.66 -9.18
C ASN A 230 -11.96 11.77 -8.18
N HIS A 231 -11.47 11.41 -6.99
CA HIS A 231 -11.17 12.37 -5.94
C HIS A 231 -9.95 13.24 -6.32
N PRO A 232 -9.88 14.55 -5.96
CA PRO A 232 -8.76 15.41 -6.34
C PRO A 232 -7.39 15.00 -5.77
N SER A 233 -7.35 14.45 -4.55
CA SER A 233 -6.11 13.89 -3.97
C SER A 233 -5.71 12.59 -4.67
N GLU A 234 -4.51 12.58 -5.25
CA GLU A 234 -3.88 11.41 -5.87
C GLU A 234 -3.80 10.21 -4.91
N ARG A 235 -3.44 10.43 -3.64
CA ARG A 235 -3.32 9.35 -2.65
C ARG A 235 -4.65 8.64 -2.40
N ILE A 236 -5.74 9.43 -2.40
CA ILE A 236 -7.09 8.89 -2.30
C ILE A 236 -7.43 8.08 -3.53
N ARG A 237 -7.14 8.57 -4.74
CA ARG A 237 -7.36 7.82 -5.99
C ARG A 237 -6.59 6.50 -6.00
N ILE A 238 -5.30 6.52 -5.63
CA ILE A 238 -4.47 5.30 -5.56
C ILE A 238 -5.09 4.29 -4.59
N SER A 239 -5.49 4.73 -3.40
CA SER A 239 -6.11 3.87 -2.40
C SER A 239 -7.46 3.32 -2.87
N ALA A 240 -8.25 4.14 -3.55
CA ALA A 240 -9.51 3.76 -4.18
C ALA A 240 -9.32 2.70 -5.28
N SER A 241 -8.33 2.88 -6.15
CA SER A 241 -7.96 1.91 -7.18
C SER A 241 -7.52 0.58 -6.56
N CYS A 242 -6.74 0.61 -5.48
CA CYS A 242 -6.32 -0.59 -4.75
C CYS A 242 -7.51 -1.43 -4.26
N MET A 243 -8.59 -0.80 -3.79
CA MET A 243 -9.81 -1.50 -3.36
C MET A 243 -10.54 -2.21 -4.51
N ARG A 244 -10.37 -1.75 -5.75
CA ARG A 244 -10.98 -2.36 -6.94
C ARG A 244 -10.10 -3.39 -7.66
N LEU A 245 -8.81 -3.48 -7.33
CA LEU A 245 -7.85 -4.34 -8.04
C LEU A 245 -8.32 -5.78 -8.22
N LYS A 246 -8.97 -6.38 -7.21
CA LYS A 246 -9.45 -7.77 -7.32
C LYS A 246 -10.65 -7.90 -8.26
N GLN A 247 -11.56 -6.93 -8.25
CA GLN A 247 -12.65 -6.88 -9.22
C GLN A 247 -12.09 -6.74 -10.64
N PHE A 248 -11.12 -5.84 -10.86
CA PHE A 248 -10.47 -5.70 -12.16
C PHE A 248 -9.78 -6.98 -12.63
N ARG A 249 -9.14 -7.75 -11.73
CA ARG A 249 -8.56 -9.05 -12.08
C ARG A 249 -9.61 -10.07 -12.51
N ASN A 250 -10.74 -10.09 -11.82
CA ASN A 250 -11.84 -10.99 -12.15
C ASN A 250 -12.47 -10.59 -13.50
N GLU A 251 -12.78 -9.31 -13.69
CA GLU A 251 -13.29 -8.76 -14.94
C GLU A 251 -12.32 -9.02 -16.12
N GLU A 252 -11.01 -8.85 -15.91
CA GLU A 252 -9.99 -9.19 -16.92
C GLU A 252 -9.94 -10.69 -17.22
N ARG A 253 -10.06 -11.54 -16.19
CA ARG A 253 -10.07 -13.00 -16.37
C ARG A 253 -11.32 -13.42 -17.16
N GLU A 254 -12.48 -12.91 -16.81
CA GLU A 254 -13.74 -13.11 -17.52
C GLU A 254 -13.61 -12.62 -18.98
N GLU A 255 -13.06 -11.43 -19.20
CA GLU A 255 -12.83 -10.88 -20.55
C GLU A 255 -11.88 -11.77 -21.38
N LYS A 256 -10.80 -12.28 -20.76
CA LYS A 256 -9.85 -13.19 -21.43
C LYS A 256 -10.49 -14.53 -21.77
N ILE A 257 -11.29 -15.08 -20.86
CA ILE A 257 -12.01 -16.34 -21.08
C ILE A 257 -13.04 -16.16 -22.19
N GLN A 258 -13.83 -15.07 -22.14
CA GLN A 258 -14.76 -14.69 -23.18
C GLN A 258 -14.07 -14.56 -24.54
N LYS A 259 -12.92 -13.86 -24.61
CA LYS A 259 -12.11 -13.73 -25.83
C LYS A 259 -11.54 -15.07 -26.31
N LYS A 260 -11.19 -16.00 -25.42
CA LYS A 260 -10.75 -17.35 -25.81
C LYS A 260 -11.90 -18.12 -26.47
N PHE A 261 -13.09 -18.11 -25.86
CA PHE A 261 -14.27 -18.73 -26.45
C PHE A 261 -14.64 -18.10 -27.80
N GLU A 262 -14.61 -16.77 -27.91
CA GLU A 262 -14.90 -16.04 -29.16
C GLU A 262 -13.96 -16.40 -30.31
N ASN A 263 -12.71 -16.76 -30.00
CA ASN A 263 -11.68 -17.10 -30.98
C ASN A 263 -11.51 -18.61 -31.21
N GLU A 264 -12.08 -19.46 -30.35
CA GLU A 264 -12.05 -20.90 -30.56
C GLU A 264 -12.96 -21.29 -31.73
N GLU A 265 -12.35 -21.77 -32.82
CA GLU A 265 -13.07 -22.49 -33.87
C GLU A 265 -13.51 -23.85 -33.34
N SER A 266 -14.54 -23.84 -32.50
CA SER A 266 -15.19 -25.06 -32.04
C SER A 266 -15.83 -25.76 -33.24
N GLN A 267 -15.57 -27.06 -33.38
CA GLN A 267 -16.23 -27.92 -34.36
C GLN A 267 -17.71 -28.15 -34.02
N VAL A 268 -18.15 -27.76 -32.82
CA VAL A 268 -19.54 -27.83 -32.40
C VAL A 268 -20.30 -26.67 -33.04
N LEU A 269 -21.27 -27.01 -33.88
CA LEU A 269 -22.19 -26.07 -34.51
C LEU A 269 -23.48 -25.98 -33.67
N VAL A 270 -23.96 -24.77 -33.46
CA VAL A 270 -25.21 -24.49 -32.74
C VAL A 270 -26.11 -23.64 -33.64
N GLU A 271 -27.39 -24.02 -33.74
CA GLU A 271 -28.40 -23.23 -34.43
C GLU A 271 -28.91 -22.12 -33.48
N CYS A 272 -28.89 -20.87 -33.94
CA CYS A 272 -29.44 -19.75 -33.22
C CYS A 272 -30.96 -19.78 -33.27
N GLU A 273 -31.62 -19.86 -32.12
CA GLU A 273 -33.10 -19.88 -32.06
C GLU A 273 -33.76 -18.57 -32.53
N GLU A 274 -33.04 -17.44 -32.46
CA GLU A 274 -33.57 -16.12 -32.86
C GLU A 274 -33.57 -15.90 -34.38
N CYS A 275 -32.56 -16.38 -35.11
CA CYS A 275 -32.44 -16.17 -36.56
C CYS A 275 -32.33 -17.44 -37.42
N GLY A 276 -32.18 -18.61 -36.79
CA GLY A 276 -32.01 -19.91 -37.47
C GLY A 276 -30.61 -20.16 -38.05
N ASP A 277 -29.64 -19.26 -37.82
CA ASP A 277 -28.29 -19.42 -38.36
C ASP A 277 -27.52 -20.52 -37.60
N ILE A 278 -26.81 -21.38 -38.33
CA ILE A 278 -25.90 -22.39 -37.76
C ILE A 278 -24.50 -21.80 -37.62
N ILE A 279 -24.01 -21.71 -36.39
CA ILE A 279 -22.80 -20.96 -36.04
C ILE A 279 -21.88 -21.82 -35.17
N PRO A 280 -20.55 -21.79 -35.36
CA PRO A 280 -19.62 -22.41 -34.42
C PRO A 280 -19.85 -21.90 -33.00
N PHE A 281 -19.84 -22.81 -32.02
CA PHE A 281 -20.13 -22.49 -30.62
C PHE A 281 -19.27 -21.34 -30.09
N GLY A 282 -17.98 -21.28 -30.48
CA GLY A 282 -17.10 -20.17 -30.08
C GLY A 282 -17.60 -18.80 -30.55
N ARG A 283 -18.24 -18.71 -31.72
CA ARG A 283 -18.82 -17.46 -32.24
C ARG A 283 -20.28 -17.24 -31.83
N PHE A 284 -20.91 -18.21 -31.18
CA PHE A 284 -22.33 -18.16 -30.82
C PHE A 284 -22.62 -17.00 -29.84
N LEU A 285 -21.73 -16.75 -28.87
CA LEU A 285 -21.90 -15.69 -27.88
C LEU A 285 -21.90 -14.30 -28.50
N LEU A 286 -20.94 -14.03 -29.39
CA LEU A 286 -20.88 -12.78 -30.15
C LEU A 286 -22.10 -12.60 -31.04
N HIS A 287 -22.55 -13.68 -31.68
CA HIS A 287 -23.76 -13.66 -32.50
C HIS A 287 -25.00 -13.29 -31.69
N MET A 288 -25.20 -13.90 -30.53
CA MET A 288 -26.36 -13.62 -29.68
C MET A 288 -26.35 -12.21 -29.06
N LYS A 289 -25.16 -11.59 -28.91
CA LYS A 289 -25.04 -10.17 -28.54
C LYS A 289 -25.68 -9.25 -29.59
N ASN A 290 -25.64 -9.62 -30.88
CA ASN A 290 -26.30 -8.85 -31.95
C ASN A 290 -27.83 -8.90 -31.88
N HIS A 291 -28.38 -9.93 -31.23
CA HIS A 291 -29.82 -10.06 -30.98
C HIS A 291 -30.30 -9.29 -29.74
N ASN A 292 -29.40 -8.57 -29.04
CA ASN A 292 -29.66 -7.98 -27.71
C ASN A 292 -30.16 -8.99 -26.66
N ALA A 293 -30.01 -10.29 -26.90
CA ALA A 293 -30.53 -11.34 -26.03
C ALA A 293 -29.72 -11.51 -24.73
N PHE A 294 -28.49 -10.97 -24.66
CA PHE A 294 -27.54 -11.20 -23.57
C PHE A 294 -26.97 -9.94 -22.91
N GLN A 295 -27.81 -8.96 -22.57
CA GLN A 295 -27.32 -7.82 -21.78
C GLN A 295 -26.90 -8.20 -20.34
N ASN A 296 -27.30 -9.36 -19.80
CA ASN A 296 -27.08 -9.75 -18.39
C ASN A 296 -26.64 -11.20 -18.17
N MET A 297 -26.01 -11.86 -19.15
CA MET A 297 -25.54 -13.25 -18.93
C MET A 297 -24.17 -13.22 -18.23
N HIS A 298 -24.13 -13.58 -16.95
CA HIS A 298 -22.89 -13.87 -16.22
C HIS A 298 -22.59 -15.36 -16.34
N TYR A 299 -21.40 -15.72 -16.80
CA TYR A 299 -20.99 -17.12 -16.88
C TYR A 299 -20.56 -17.57 -15.48
N GLU A 300 -21.36 -18.43 -14.85
CA GLU A 300 -20.86 -19.27 -13.76
C GLU A 300 -19.96 -20.33 -14.38
N ILE A 301 -18.65 -20.08 -14.35
CA ILE A 301 -17.67 -21.10 -14.68
C ILE A 301 -17.54 -21.96 -13.43
N ASP A 302 -17.95 -23.23 -13.50
CA ASP A 302 -17.67 -24.20 -12.45
C ASP A 302 -16.16 -24.27 -12.24
N GLU A 303 -15.68 -23.63 -11.16
CA GLU A 303 -14.28 -23.50 -10.72
C GLU A 303 -13.65 -24.84 -10.30
N ILE A 304 -14.16 -25.99 -10.76
CA ILE A 304 -13.89 -27.28 -10.13
C ILE A 304 -12.49 -27.83 -10.43
N GLU A 305 -11.73 -27.35 -11.43
CA GLU A 305 -10.49 -28.05 -11.83
C GLU A 305 -9.23 -27.22 -12.19
N GLN A 306 -9.07 -25.95 -11.78
CA GLN A 306 -7.80 -25.23 -12.06
C GLN A 306 -7.21 -24.34 -10.95
N GLU A 307 -7.68 -24.37 -9.70
CA GLU A 307 -6.92 -23.75 -8.59
C GLU A 307 -5.67 -24.55 -8.20
N ASN A 308 -5.55 -25.81 -8.63
CA ASN A 308 -4.39 -26.66 -8.36
C ASN A 308 -3.33 -26.66 -9.49
N GLU A 309 -3.61 -26.05 -10.65
CA GLU A 309 -2.63 -25.91 -11.73
C GLU A 309 -1.93 -24.55 -11.65
N LYS A 310 -0.93 -24.51 -10.75
CA LYS A 310 0.18 -23.56 -10.70
C LYS A 310 -0.17 -22.07 -10.47
N GLU A 311 -0.20 -21.70 -9.19
CA GLU A 311 0.25 -20.37 -8.71
C GLU A 311 1.72 -20.03 -9.07
N ASN A 312 2.42 -20.89 -9.83
CA ASN A 312 3.83 -20.73 -10.20
C ASN A 312 4.08 -20.15 -11.60
N GLU A 313 3.07 -19.87 -12.44
CA GLU A 313 3.31 -19.43 -13.83
C GLU A 313 2.40 -18.30 -14.35
N ASP A 314 1.68 -17.56 -13.50
CA ASP A 314 0.88 -16.39 -13.94
C ASP A 314 1.47 -15.03 -13.49
N TYR A 315 2.80 -14.93 -13.55
CA TYR A 315 3.52 -13.68 -13.36
C TYR A 315 3.18 -12.64 -14.45
N ASP A 316 2.63 -13.09 -15.59
CA ASP A 316 2.23 -12.23 -16.71
C ASP A 316 0.82 -11.64 -16.55
N SER A 317 -0.17 -12.29 -15.90
CA SER A 317 -1.48 -11.66 -15.66
C SER A 317 -1.44 -10.60 -14.57
N VAL A 318 -0.71 -10.82 -13.46
CA VAL A 318 -0.50 -9.81 -12.41
C VAL A 318 0.15 -8.57 -13.01
N LYS A 319 1.12 -8.77 -13.90
CA LYS A 319 1.83 -7.71 -14.61
C LYS A 319 0.96 -7.03 -15.65
N ALA A 320 0.06 -7.72 -16.34
CA ALA A 320 -0.87 -7.12 -17.29
C ALA A 320 -1.97 -6.28 -16.60
N ALA A 321 -2.53 -6.78 -15.49
CA ALA A 321 -3.50 -6.03 -14.66
C ALA A 321 -2.85 -4.78 -14.05
N GLN A 322 -1.61 -4.92 -13.53
CA GLN A 322 -0.82 -3.80 -13.07
C GLN A 322 -0.50 -2.82 -14.21
N MET A 323 -0.16 -3.31 -15.41
CA MET A 323 0.11 -2.46 -16.58
C MET A 323 -1.13 -1.68 -17.02
N ARG A 324 -2.35 -2.23 -16.94
CA ARG A 324 -3.57 -1.48 -17.27
C ARG A 324 -3.91 -0.41 -16.23
N VAL A 325 -3.76 -0.72 -14.95
CA VAL A 325 -3.86 0.28 -13.87
C VAL A 325 -2.79 1.37 -14.07
N LEU A 326 -1.60 1.01 -14.55
CA LEU A 326 -0.56 1.96 -14.94
C LEU A 326 -0.91 2.74 -16.21
N GLU A 327 -1.54 2.15 -17.22
CA GLU A 327 -2.02 2.83 -18.43
C GLU A 327 -3.14 3.84 -18.10
N ASP A 328 -4.03 3.51 -17.15
CA ASP A 328 -5.01 4.44 -16.58
C ASP A 328 -4.31 5.58 -15.81
N PHE A 329 -3.24 5.26 -15.06
CA PHE A 329 -2.38 6.29 -14.46
C PHE A 329 -1.63 7.12 -15.52
N GLU A 330 -1.30 6.56 -16.68
CA GLU A 330 -0.61 7.24 -17.80
C GLU A 330 -1.54 8.21 -18.55
N GLY A 331 -2.81 7.83 -18.73
CA GLY A 331 -3.84 8.69 -19.30
C GLY A 331 -4.17 9.92 -18.44
N GLU A 332 -3.93 9.84 -17.13
CA GLU A 332 -4.19 10.92 -16.15
C GLU A 332 -2.93 11.69 -15.71
N GLY A 333 -1.74 11.37 -16.22
CA GLY A 333 -0.48 12.04 -15.86
C GLY A 333 0.13 11.62 -14.50
N LEU A 334 -0.27 10.47 -13.96
CA LEU A 334 0.14 9.89 -12.66
C LEU A 334 1.33 8.91 -12.77
N MET A 335 1.76 8.61 -14.01
CA MET A 335 2.79 7.62 -14.32
C MET A 335 4.17 7.99 -13.77
N GLU A 336 4.51 9.27 -13.70
CA GLU A 336 5.87 9.73 -13.34
C GLU A 336 6.21 9.45 -11.87
N THR A 337 5.22 9.49 -10.97
CA THR A 337 5.39 9.19 -9.54
C THR A 337 5.34 7.68 -9.26
N ALA A 338 4.47 6.93 -9.95
CA ALA A 338 4.38 5.48 -9.80
C ALA A 338 5.55 4.72 -10.48
N GLN A 339 5.99 5.16 -11.67
CA GLN A 339 7.13 4.56 -12.38
C GLN A 339 8.41 4.62 -11.55
N GLN A 340 8.67 5.71 -10.83
CA GLN A 340 9.90 5.83 -10.03
C GLN A 340 9.98 4.77 -8.92
N HIS A 341 8.84 4.39 -8.32
CA HIS A 341 8.77 3.32 -7.32
C HIS A 341 8.83 1.91 -7.94
N PHE A 342 8.13 1.66 -9.05
CA PHE A 342 8.06 0.32 -9.66
C PHE A 342 9.27 -0.04 -10.55
N PHE A 343 9.94 0.93 -11.19
CA PHE A 343 11.17 0.68 -11.95
C PHE A 343 12.30 0.20 -11.04
N GLN A 344 12.37 0.73 -9.82
CA GLN A 344 13.33 0.29 -8.82
C GLN A 344 13.06 -1.16 -8.38
N ASP A 345 11.80 -1.54 -8.11
CA ASP A 345 11.43 -2.93 -7.77
C ASP A 345 11.81 -3.94 -8.86
N LYS A 346 11.49 -3.64 -10.14
CA LYS A 346 11.86 -4.52 -11.27
C LYS A 346 13.38 -4.59 -11.50
N TYR A 347 14.09 -3.47 -11.38
CA TYR A 347 15.54 -3.42 -11.59
C TYR A 347 16.30 -4.17 -10.49
N TYR A 348 15.87 -4.05 -9.22
CA TYR A 348 16.49 -4.77 -8.10
C TYR A 348 16.19 -6.27 -8.13
N LEU A 349 14.96 -6.69 -8.49
CA LEU A 349 14.64 -8.11 -8.61
C LEU A 349 15.43 -8.77 -9.75
N GLN A 350 15.55 -8.09 -10.91
CA GLN A 350 16.39 -8.56 -12.01
C GLN A 350 17.88 -8.60 -11.65
N ASN A 351 18.38 -7.63 -10.90
CA ASN A 351 19.78 -7.64 -10.45
C ASN A 351 20.06 -8.69 -9.38
N ASN A 352 19.13 -8.96 -8.46
CA ASN A 352 19.27 -10.04 -7.49
C ASN A 352 19.19 -11.43 -8.14
N VAL A 353 18.28 -11.62 -9.10
CA VAL A 353 18.22 -12.87 -9.89
C VAL A 353 19.50 -13.04 -10.71
N ARG A 354 20.01 -11.97 -11.32
CA ARG A 354 21.27 -12.00 -12.09
C ARG A 354 22.51 -12.22 -11.20
N TYR A 355 22.52 -11.64 -10.00
CA TYR A 355 23.57 -11.86 -9.01
C TYR A 355 23.59 -13.32 -8.54
N LEU A 356 22.42 -13.87 -8.15
CA LEU A 356 22.28 -15.27 -7.75
C LEU A 356 22.61 -16.24 -8.89
N PHE A 357 22.23 -15.90 -10.12
CA PHE A 357 22.59 -16.66 -11.32
C PHE A 357 24.11 -16.68 -11.56
N ASN A 358 24.79 -15.53 -11.47
CA ASN A 358 26.24 -15.44 -11.61
C ASN A 358 26.98 -16.19 -10.49
N LEU A 359 26.47 -16.12 -9.25
CA LEU A 359 26.99 -16.87 -8.10
C LEU A 359 26.86 -18.38 -8.34
N SER A 360 25.72 -18.84 -8.88
CA SER A 360 25.45 -20.24 -9.19
C SER A 360 26.32 -20.80 -10.32
N LEU A 361 26.84 -19.93 -11.19
CA LEU A 361 27.75 -20.28 -12.28
C LEU A 361 29.24 -20.17 -11.89
N GLY A 362 29.55 -19.82 -10.64
CA GLY A 362 30.94 -19.63 -10.18
C GLY A 362 31.65 -18.45 -10.83
N LEU A 363 30.90 -17.52 -11.43
CA LEU A 363 31.45 -16.31 -12.04
C LEU A 363 31.69 -15.28 -10.95
N GLN A 364 32.95 -15.03 -10.60
CA GLN A 364 33.32 -13.90 -9.75
C GLN A 364 33.09 -12.59 -10.53
N ILE A 365 32.29 -11.70 -9.95
CA ILE A 365 32.15 -10.30 -10.40
C ILE A 365 33.06 -9.43 -9.52
#